data_AF-A0A519XQT6-F1
#
_entry.id   AF-A0A519XQT6-F1
#
_cell.length_a   1.000
_cell.length_b   1.000
_cell.length_c   1.000
_cell.angle_alpha   90.00
_cell.angle_beta   90.00
_cell.angle_gamma   90.00
#
_symmetry.space_group_name_H-M   'P 1'
#
loop_
_entity.id
_entity.type
_entity.pdbx_description
1 polymer ?
#
loop_
_entity_poly.entity_id
_entity_poly.type
_entity_poly.pdbx_seq_one_letter_code
_entity_poly.pdbx_strand_id
1 'polypeptide(L)' 'MKLTFQILLIISITSGLNCTSNAQDFEVIKLAPPIKKGLSDNQLLDVVQKQTFQYFWDGAEPVSGLARE' A
#
# COMPACT_ATOMS: atom_id res chain seq x y z
N MET A 1 33.49 35.74 19.02
CA MET A 1 33.93 35.54 17.62
C MET A 1 34.46 34.14 17.33
N LYS A 2 35.24 33.51 18.23
CA LYS A 2 35.69 32.10 18.04
C LYS A 2 34.56 31.07 18.14
N LEU A 3 33.63 31.23 19.09
CA LEU A 3 32.49 30.34 19.29
C LEU A 3 31.47 30.38 18.14
N THR A 4 31.18 31.57 17.61
CA THR A 4 30.26 31.77 16.48
C THR A 4 30.79 31.16 15.18
N PHE A 5 32.11 31.20 14.97
CA PHE A 5 32.76 30.57 13.82
C PHE A 5 32.71 29.04 13.89
N GLN A 6 32.89 28.48 15.09
CA GLN A 6 32.84 27.04 15.32
C GLN A 6 31.41 26.47 15.19
N ILE A 7 30.38 27.24 15.58
CA ILE A 7 28.97 26.88 15.37
C ILE A 7 28.61 26.87 13.88
N LEU A 8 29.10 27.83 13.10
CA LEU A 8 28.89 27.89 11.64
C LEU A 8 29.53 26.69 10.91
N LEU A 9 30.69 26.21 11.37
CA LEU A 9 31.40 25.09 10.77
C LEU A 9 30.69 23.74 10.99
N ILE A 10 30.00 23.57 12.12
CA ILE A 10 29.27 22.32 12.46
C ILE A 10 27.95 22.22 11.66
N ILE A 11 27.25 23.33 11.45
CA ILE A 11 25.98 23.38 10.70
C ILE A 11 26.16 22.99 9.22
N SER A 12 27.33 23.29 8.64
CA SER A 12 27.63 22.93 7.25
C SER A 12 27.89 21.43 7.04
N ILE A 13 28.28 20.69 8.09
CA ILE A 13 28.61 19.26 8.02
C ILE A 13 27.35 18.40 8.12
N THR A 14 26.31 18.87 8.83
CA THR A 14 25.06 18.11 9.06
C THR A 14 24.12 18.04 7.85
N SER A 15 24.33 18.84 6.80
CA SER A 15 23.44 18.90 5.64
C SER A 15 23.70 17.79 4.60
N GLY A 16 24.71 16.95 4.79
CA GLY A 16 25.19 15.97 3.80
C GLY A 16 24.59 14.56 3.85
N LEU A 17 23.63 14.26 4.72
CA LEU A 17 23.11 12.89 4.94
C LEU A 17 21.60 12.74 4.71
N ASN A 18 21.05 13.31 3.64
CA ASN A 18 19.69 13.00 3.21
C ASN A 18 19.71 12.16 1.94
N CYS A 19 19.94 10.86 2.10
CA CYS A 19 19.67 9.87 1.07
C CYS A 19 18.26 9.32 1.31
N THR A 20 17.23 9.93 0.72
CA THR A 20 15.89 9.32 0.71
C THR A 20 15.82 8.37 -0.47
N SER A 21 16.29 7.14 -0.27
CA SER A 21 15.95 6.03 -1.18
C SER A 21 14.46 5.78 -1.03
N ASN A 22 13.67 6.30 -1.98
CA ASN A 22 12.30 5.89 -2.15
C ASN A 22 12.35 4.58 -2.95
N ALA A 23 12.52 3.47 -2.23
CA ALA A 23 12.22 2.17 -2.79
C ALA A 23 10.71 2.19 -3.06
N GLN A 24 10.32 2.28 -4.33
CA GLN A 24 8.99 1.89 -4.74
C GLN A 24 8.87 0.41 -4.39
N ASP A 25 8.33 0.14 -3.22
CA ASP A 25 7.81 -1.18 -2.89
C ASP A 25 6.86 -1.51 -4.03
N PHE A 26 7.23 -2.49 -4.86
CA PHE A 26 6.30 -3.04 -5.83
C PHE A 26 5.16 -3.58 -4.98
N GLU A 27 4.07 -2.82 -4.92
CA GLU A 27 2.82 -3.30 -4.39
C GLU A 27 2.49 -4.48 -5.30
N VAL A 28 2.91 -5.68 -4.86
CA VAL A 28 2.43 -6.94 -5.36
C VAL A 28 0.94 -6.72 -5.44
N ILE A 29 0.42 -6.66 -6.65
CA ILE A 29 -1.00 -6.43 -6.85
C ILE A 29 -1.67 -7.46 -5.95
N LYS A 30 -2.27 -7.00 -4.86
CA LYS A 30 -2.93 -7.83 -3.85
C LYS A 30 -4.26 -8.30 -4.46
N LEU A 31 -4.22 -8.83 -5.69
CA LEU A 31 -5.40 -9.11 -6.47
C LEU A 31 -6.05 -10.41 -6.03
N ALA A 32 -5.25 -11.33 -5.48
CA ALA A 32 -5.74 -12.59 -4.98
C ALA A 32 -5.63 -12.64 -3.45
N PRO A 33 -6.76 -12.72 -2.72
CA PRO A 33 -6.74 -13.12 -1.33
C PRO A 33 -5.96 -14.42 -1.17
N PRO A 34 -5.19 -14.60 -0.09
CA PRO A 34 -4.49 -15.85 0.14
C PRO A 34 -5.49 -17.02 0.17
N ILE A 35 -5.18 -18.08 -0.56
CA ILE A 35 -6.03 -19.27 -0.67
C ILE A 35 -6.16 -19.91 0.71
N LYS A 36 -7.37 -19.86 1.29
CA LYS A 36 -7.69 -20.48 2.59
C LYS A 36 -8.00 -21.96 2.38
N LYS A 37 -7.23 -22.83 3.04
CA LYS A 37 -7.46 -24.29 3.04
C LYS A 37 -8.28 -24.72 4.26
N GLY A 38 -8.97 -25.84 4.16
CA GLY A 38 -9.69 -26.47 5.28
C GLY A 38 -10.93 -25.71 5.76
N LEU A 39 -11.57 -24.95 4.87
CA LEU A 39 -12.86 -24.30 5.14
C LEU A 39 -13.96 -25.35 5.26
N SER A 40 -14.91 -25.14 6.18
CA SER A 40 -16.20 -25.84 6.12
C SER A 40 -17.04 -25.33 4.95
N ASP A 41 -18.05 -26.11 4.52
CA ASP A 41 -18.88 -25.74 3.37
C ASP A 41 -19.54 -24.36 3.54
N ASN A 42 -20.04 -24.05 4.74
CA ASN A 42 -20.64 -22.73 5.02
C ASN A 42 -19.60 -21.61 4.90
N GLN A 43 -18.40 -21.80 5.44
CA GLN A 43 -17.33 -20.80 5.34
C GLN A 43 -16.85 -20.61 3.90
N LEU A 44 -16.83 -21.68 3.12
CA LEU A 44 -16.53 -21.61 1.69
C LEU A 44 -17.58 -20.78 0.95
N LEU A 45 -18.86 -21.01 1.23
CA LEU A 45 -19.95 -20.24 0.66
C LEU A 45 -19.86 -18.76 1.04
N ASP A 46 -19.58 -18.43 2.30
CA ASP A 46 -19.41 -17.05 2.76
C ASP A 46 -18.29 -16.33 2.00
N VAL A 47 -17.15 -17.01 1.81
CA VAL A 47 -16.01 -16.45 1.08
C VAL A 47 -16.36 -16.21 -0.39
N VAL A 48 -17.00 -17.17 -1.04
CA VAL A 48 -17.41 -17.04 -2.45
C VAL A 48 -18.40 -15.89 -2.62
N GLN A 49 -19.44 -15.84 -1.78
CA GLN A 49 -20.45 -14.78 -1.84
C GLN A 49 -19.85 -13.39 -1.62
N LYS A 50 -18.97 -13.25 -0.63
CA LYS A 50 -18.26 -11.99 -0.37
C LYS A 50 -17.44 -11.54 -1.58
N GLN A 51 -16.66 -12.45 -2.17
CA GLN A 51 -15.82 -12.13 -3.31
C GLN A 51 -16.67 -11.76 -4.54
N THR A 52 -17.77 -12.46 -4.77
CA THR A 52 -18.72 -12.14 -5.85
C THR A 52 -19.33 -10.76 -5.64
N PHE A 53 -19.74 -10.41 -4.41
CA PHE A 53 -20.25 -9.08 -4.11
C PHE A 53 -19.20 -7.99 -4.37
N GLN A 54 -17.95 -8.20 -3.92
CA GLN A 54 -16.87 -7.23 -4.10
C GLN A 54 -16.59 -6.91 -5.57
N TYR A 55 -16.78 -7.86 -6.49
CA TYR A 55 -16.66 -7.58 -7.93
C TYR A 55 -17.60 -6.46 -8.38
N PHE A 56 -18.84 -6.46 -7.91
CA PHE A 56 -19.84 -5.45 -8.27
C PHE A 56 -19.77 -4.18 -7.42
N TRP A 57 -18.98 -4.20 -6.34
CA TRP A 57 -18.85 -3.06 -5.43
C TRP A 57 -17.52 -2.33 -5.66
N ASP A 58 -16.41 -2.98 -5.31
CA ASP A 58 -15.07 -2.42 -5.47
C ASP A 58 -14.61 -2.45 -6.94
N GLY A 59 -15.13 -3.40 -7.73
CA GLY A 59 -14.83 -3.57 -9.15
C GLY A 59 -15.80 -2.87 -10.10
N ALA A 60 -16.76 -2.09 -9.59
CA ALA A 60 -17.71 -1.33 -10.40
C ALA A 60 -17.00 -0.32 -11.32
N GLU A 61 -17.60 -0.04 -12.48
CA GLU A 61 -17.09 0.99 -13.38
C GLU A 61 -17.14 2.37 -12.69
N PRO A 62 -16.05 3.14 -12.64
CA PRO A 62 -15.92 4.29 -11.73
C PRO A 62 -16.84 5.47 -12.05
N VAL A 63 -17.35 5.60 -13.29
CA VAL A 63 -18.22 6.72 -13.68
C VAL A 63 -19.69 6.38 -13.44
N SER A 64 -20.12 5.19 -13.82
CA SER A 64 -21.52 4.74 -13.84
C SER A 64 -21.88 3.88 -12.63
N GLY A 65 -20.90 3.29 -11.96
CA GLY A 65 -21.12 2.30 -10.89
C GLY A 65 -21.69 0.98 -11.40
N LEU A 66 -21.72 0.76 -12.71
CA LEU A 66 -22.25 -0.46 -13.30
C LEU A 66 -21.24 -1.60 -13.26
N ALA A 67 -21.76 -2.82 -13.32
CA ALA A 67 -20.95 -4.01 -13.51
C ALA A 67 -20.16 -3.91 -14.82
N ARG A 68 -18.89 -4.30 -14.78
CA ARG A 68 -18.06 -4.44 -15.98
C ARG A 68 -18.39 -5.75 -16.69
N GLU A 69 -18.42 -5.72 -18.02
CA GLU A 69 -18.75 -6.83 -18.94
C GLU A 69 -17.58 -7.75 -19.28
#